data_AF-A0A0C3MTK6-F1
#
_entry.id   AF-A0A0C3MTK6-F1
#
_cell.length_a   1.000
_cell.length_b   1.000
_cell.length_c   1.000
_cell.angle_alpha   90.00
_cell.angle_beta   90.00
_cell.angle_gamma   90.00
#
_symmetry.space_group_name_H-M   'P 1'
#
loop_
_entity.id
_entity.type
_entity.pdbx_description
1 polymer ?
#
loop_
_entity_poly.entity_id
_entity_poly.type
_entity_poly.pdbx_seq_one_letter_code
_entity_poly.pdbx_strand_id
1 'polypeptide(L)'
;MKLIETLQDEHVLIDQVLGSFRAFVDGFIDGTADPDDGGRFAAFFTEFAGHFHHDREERVFLNALVTDAELPGDRGPVYAVLHEHAEMAAWLCEMLPILEQRPPSEDDRVRLRALATRYSHALWRHIDAENSVLYPEGVKRLRRSGVAELPDRPMSEAEAAAREGAAALLVRYPPVEDFALTRGDGCFMCRAHGETCDGLEAEWWTEIEWEEFYLG
;
A
#
# COMPACT_ATOMS: atom_id res chain seq x y z
N MET A 1 -12.88 -12.06 8.70
CA MET A 1 -12.59 -12.79 7.44
C MET A 1 -11.10 -12.88 7.45
N LYS A 2 -10.55 -14.09 7.56
CA LYS A 2 -9.19 -14.27 8.08
C LYS A 2 -8.13 -13.58 7.22
N LEU A 3 -8.27 -13.62 5.90
CA LEU A 3 -7.33 -12.95 4.99
C LEU A 3 -7.22 -11.45 5.29
N ILE A 4 -8.35 -10.77 5.51
CA ILE A 4 -8.36 -9.32 5.76
C ILE A 4 -7.70 -8.99 7.10
N GLU A 5 -7.94 -9.80 8.14
CA GLU A 5 -7.25 -9.64 9.43
C GLU A 5 -5.73 -9.80 9.25
N THR A 6 -5.29 -10.77 8.46
CA THR A 6 -3.86 -10.95 8.12
C THR A 6 -3.29 -9.74 7.37
N LEU A 7 -3.99 -9.21 6.36
CA LEU A 7 -3.52 -8.03 5.61
C LEU A 7 -3.41 -6.80 6.52
N GLN A 8 -4.34 -6.60 7.44
CA GLN A 8 -4.27 -5.54 8.45
C GLN A 8 -3.07 -5.70 9.40
N ASP A 9 -2.76 -6.93 9.83
CA ASP A 9 -1.56 -7.19 10.65
C ASP A 9 -0.27 -6.91 9.85
N GLU A 10 -0.27 -7.17 8.55
CA GLU A 10 0.85 -6.86 7.66
C GLU A 10 1.02 -5.35 7.45
N HIS A 11 -0.08 -4.59 7.35
CA HIS A 11 -0.06 -3.13 7.34
C HIS A 11 0.68 -2.54 8.54
N VAL A 12 0.53 -3.11 9.73
CA VAL A 12 1.27 -2.66 10.92
C VAL A 12 2.79 -2.74 10.69
N LEU A 13 3.26 -3.82 10.08
CA LEU A 13 4.69 -3.97 9.76
C LEU A 13 5.11 -3.05 8.62
N ILE A 14 4.31 -2.97 7.55
CA ILE A 14 4.61 -2.12 6.38
C ILE A 14 4.73 -0.65 6.80
N ASP A 15 3.81 -0.16 7.63
CA ASP A 15 3.80 1.21 8.16
C ASP A 15 5.08 1.52 8.96
N GLN A 16 5.49 0.63 9.86
CA GLN A 16 6.72 0.77 10.65
C GLN A 16 7.98 0.75 9.78
N VAL A 17 8.05 -0.16 8.82
CA VAL A 17 9.20 -0.27 7.91
C VAL A 17 9.27 0.94 6.98
N LEU A 18 8.13 1.51 6.59
CA LEU A 18 8.06 2.74 5.81
C LEU A 18 8.61 3.95 6.58
N GLY A 19 8.26 4.09 7.87
CA GLY A 19 8.89 5.09 8.73
C GLY A 19 10.40 4.87 8.86
N SER A 20 10.84 3.62 8.96
CA SER A 20 12.27 3.29 9.03
C SER A 20 13.00 3.59 7.72
N PHE A 21 12.34 3.38 6.58
CA PHE A 21 12.86 3.71 5.25
C PHE A 21 13.11 5.20 5.11
N ARG A 22 12.22 6.04 5.66
CA ARG A 22 12.43 7.50 5.70
C ARG A 22 13.68 7.89 6.48
N ALA A 23 13.85 7.35 7.68
CA ALA A 23 15.06 7.58 8.48
C ALA A 23 16.33 7.07 7.78
N PHE A 24 16.25 5.91 7.10
CA PHE A 24 17.33 5.39 6.29
C PHE A 24 17.69 6.31 5.12
N VAL A 25 16.71 6.80 4.35
CA VAL A 25 16.96 7.67 3.19
C VAL A 25 17.66 8.95 3.62
N ASP A 26 17.24 9.58 4.72
CA ASP A 26 17.92 10.76 5.26
C ASP A 26 19.37 10.44 5.65
N GLY A 27 19.59 9.34 6.37
CA GLY A 27 20.94 8.90 6.72
C GLY A 27 21.80 8.51 5.50
N PHE A 28 21.21 7.93 4.46
CA PHE A 28 21.91 7.53 3.23
C PHE A 28 22.35 8.77 2.43
N ILE A 29 21.49 9.78 2.36
CA ILE A 29 21.78 11.09 1.76
C ILE A 29 22.84 11.86 2.58
N ASP A 30 22.88 11.69 3.89
CA ASP A 30 23.88 12.35 4.75
C ASP A 30 25.19 11.53 4.87
N GLY A 31 25.22 10.31 4.31
CA GLY A 31 26.38 9.41 4.35
C GLY A 31 26.60 8.76 5.72
N THR A 32 25.56 8.69 6.55
CA THR A 32 25.58 8.10 7.91
C THR A 32 24.90 6.74 8.01
N ALA A 33 24.05 6.38 7.05
CA ALA A 33 23.44 5.05 6.97
C ALA A 33 24.38 4.01 6.35
N ASP A 34 24.16 2.73 6.70
CA ASP A 34 24.83 1.61 6.03
C ASP A 34 24.23 1.46 4.62
N PRO A 35 25.01 1.70 3.56
CA PRO A 35 24.49 1.67 2.20
C PRO A 35 23.84 0.32 1.84
N ASP A 36 24.31 -0.79 2.41
CA ASP A 36 23.85 -2.14 2.08
C ASP A 36 22.43 -2.43 2.57
N ASP A 37 21.88 -1.58 3.45
CA ASP A 37 20.48 -1.65 3.87
C ASP A 37 19.50 -1.20 2.78
N GLY A 38 19.95 -0.41 1.80
CA GLY A 38 19.10 0.03 0.68
C GLY A 38 18.50 -1.15 -0.09
N GLY A 39 19.31 -2.20 -0.32
CA GLY A 39 18.85 -3.45 -0.95
C GLY A 39 17.86 -4.24 -0.09
N ARG A 40 17.93 -4.12 1.24
CA ARG A 40 17.00 -4.80 2.16
C ARG A 40 15.65 -4.11 2.21
N PHE A 41 15.63 -2.78 2.25
CA PHE A 41 14.39 -2.01 2.11
C PHE A 41 13.73 -2.27 0.74
N ALA A 42 14.53 -2.26 -0.33
CA ALA A 42 14.09 -2.62 -1.67
C ALA A 42 13.44 -4.01 -1.70
N ALA A 43 14.10 -5.03 -1.16
CA ALA A 43 13.54 -6.38 -1.09
C ALA A 43 12.23 -6.44 -0.29
N PHE A 44 12.15 -5.72 0.85
CA PHE A 44 10.92 -5.66 1.64
C PHE A 44 9.75 -5.08 0.85
N PHE A 45 9.91 -3.92 0.21
CA PHE A 45 8.81 -3.28 -0.52
C PHE A 45 8.46 -4.00 -1.82
N THR A 46 9.43 -4.61 -2.51
CA THR A 46 9.17 -5.35 -3.75
C THR A 46 8.56 -6.72 -3.47
N GLU A 47 9.22 -7.54 -2.64
CA GLU A 47 8.80 -8.93 -2.45
C GLU A 47 7.68 -9.06 -1.42
N PHE A 48 7.81 -8.43 -0.25
CA PHE A 48 6.81 -8.58 0.80
C PHE A 48 5.60 -7.65 0.61
N ALA A 49 5.81 -6.34 0.46
CA ALA A 49 4.68 -5.43 0.26
C ALA A 49 4.04 -5.58 -1.13
N GLY A 50 4.84 -5.63 -2.20
CA GLY A 50 4.34 -5.79 -3.57
C GLY A 50 3.88 -7.21 -3.91
N HIS A 51 4.84 -8.12 -4.11
CA HIS A 51 4.53 -9.45 -4.64
C HIS A 51 3.74 -10.37 -3.70
N PHE A 52 3.69 -10.07 -2.39
CA PHE A 52 2.96 -10.88 -1.42
C PHE A 52 1.69 -10.21 -0.87
N HIS A 53 1.81 -9.00 -0.33
CA HIS A 53 0.69 -8.28 0.28
C HIS A 53 -0.27 -7.74 -0.77
N HIS A 54 0.17 -6.81 -1.64
CA HIS A 54 -0.68 -6.27 -2.71
C HIS A 54 -1.16 -7.36 -3.67
N ASP A 55 -0.34 -8.36 -4.01
CA ASP A 55 -0.79 -9.47 -4.89
C ASP A 55 -2.03 -10.21 -4.35
N ARG A 56 -2.11 -10.42 -3.03
CA ARG A 56 -3.28 -11.06 -2.41
C ARG A 56 -4.46 -10.10 -2.33
N GLU A 57 -4.24 -8.82 -2.10
CA GLU A 57 -5.32 -7.85 -2.24
C GLU A 57 -5.89 -7.84 -3.65
N GLU A 58 -5.06 -7.65 -4.66
CA GLU A 58 -5.49 -7.52 -6.05
C GLU A 58 -6.16 -8.79 -6.56
N ARG A 59 -5.47 -9.94 -6.43
CA ARG A 59 -5.92 -11.20 -7.04
C ARG A 59 -7.01 -11.90 -6.25
N VAL A 60 -7.16 -11.61 -4.97
CA VAL A 60 -8.12 -12.29 -4.10
C VAL A 60 -9.20 -11.33 -3.63
N PHE A 61 -8.85 -10.31 -2.85
CA PHE A 61 -9.85 -9.46 -2.21
C PHE A 61 -10.55 -8.53 -3.21
N LEU A 62 -9.79 -7.73 -3.96
CA LEU A 62 -10.33 -6.80 -4.97
C LEU A 62 -11.00 -7.56 -6.11
N ASN A 63 -10.41 -8.67 -6.56
CA ASN A 63 -11.06 -9.53 -7.54
C ASN A 63 -12.41 -10.03 -7.04
N ALA A 64 -12.52 -10.52 -5.80
CA ALA A 64 -13.81 -10.97 -5.24
C ALA A 64 -14.83 -9.82 -5.13
N LEU A 65 -14.39 -8.60 -4.82
CA LEU A 65 -15.27 -7.43 -4.83
C LEU A 65 -15.90 -7.18 -6.20
N VAL A 66 -15.13 -7.39 -7.27
CA VAL A 66 -15.60 -7.25 -8.65
C VAL A 66 -16.44 -8.46 -9.08
N THR A 67 -16.00 -9.69 -8.78
CA THR A 67 -16.61 -10.90 -9.33
C THR A 67 -17.80 -11.42 -8.53
N ASP A 68 -17.73 -11.35 -7.20
CA ASP A 68 -18.76 -11.90 -6.30
C ASP A 68 -19.69 -10.83 -5.74
N ALA A 69 -19.20 -9.59 -5.62
CA ALA A 69 -19.99 -8.44 -5.20
C ALA A 69 -20.35 -7.47 -6.32
N GLU A 70 -19.97 -7.78 -7.56
CA GLU A 70 -20.35 -7.07 -8.79
C GLU A 70 -20.03 -5.56 -8.74
N LEU A 71 -19.03 -5.16 -7.95
CA LEU A 71 -18.56 -3.78 -7.92
C LEU A 71 -17.82 -3.44 -9.22
N PRO A 72 -17.90 -2.18 -9.67
CA PRO A 72 -17.14 -1.75 -10.84
C PRO A 72 -15.64 -1.87 -10.59
N GLY A 73 -14.90 -2.44 -11.54
CA GLY A 73 -13.44 -2.55 -11.50
C GLY A 73 -12.70 -1.42 -12.19
N ASP A 74 -13.41 -0.56 -12.92
CA ASP A 74 -12.88 0.54 -13.75
C ASP A 74 -13.14 1.94 -13.17
N ARG A 75 -13.77 2.00 -12.00
CA ARG A 75 -13.98 3.19 -11.18
C ARG A 75 -14.08 2.80 -9.71
N GLY A 76 -14.20 3.76 -8.82
CA GLY A 76 -14.40 3.50 -7.40
C GLY A 76 -13.12 3.17 -6.64
N PRO A 77 -13.29 2.85 -5.35
CA PRO A 77 -12.18 2.48 -4.48
C PRO A 77 -11.38 1.27 -5.00
N VAL A 78 -12.00 0.30 -5.68
CA VAL A 78 -11.27 -0.83 -6.30
C VAL A 78 -10.29 -0.34 -7.36
N TYR A 79 -10.75 0.49 -8.30
CA TYR A 79 -9.89 1.07 -9.34
C TYR A 79 -8.80 1.97 -8.73
N ALA A 80 -9.16 2.81 -7.76
CA ALA A 80 -8.23 3.72 -7.11
C ALA A 80 -7.07 2.98 -6.43
N VAL A 81 -7.35 1.93 -5.67
CA VAL A 81 -6.34 1.12 -4.97
C VAL A 81 -5.41 0.44 -5.96
N LEU A 82 -5.96 -0.20 -7.00
CA LEU A 82 -5.16 -0.80 -8.09
C LEU A 82 -4.25 0.21 -8.78
N HIS A 83 -4.74 1.43 -9.01
CA HIS A 83 -3.95 2.50 -9.60
C HIS A 83 -2.81 2.93 -8.68
N GLU A 84 -3.09 3.10 -7.39
CA GLU A 84 -2.08 3.48 -6.39
C GLU A 84 -0.99 2.42 -6.23
N HIS A 85 -1.35 1.13 -6.21
CA HIS A 85 -0.37 0.04 -6.22
C HIS A 85 0.59 0.14 -7.41
N ALA A 86 0.05 0.37 -8.62
CA ALA A 86 0.85 0.48 -9.83
C ALA A 86 1.77 1.71 -9.81
N GLU A 87 1.29 2.87 -9.33
CA GLU A 87 2.10 4.07 -9.16
C GLU A 87 3.24 3.86 -8.15
N MET A 88 2.93 3.27 -7.00
CA MET A 88 3.91 2.98 -5.95
C MET A 88 4.98 2.00 -6.41
N ALA A 89 4.60 0.96 -7.15
CA ALA A 89 5.54 0.02 -7.77
C ALA A 89 6.47 0.73 -8.78
N ALA A 90 5.93 1.66 -9.58
CA ALA A 90 6.73 2.43 -10.53
C ALA A 90 7.77 3.32 -9.81
N TRP A 91 7.37 4.05 -8.75
CA TRP A 91 8.32 4.87 -7.99
C TRP A 91 9.38 4.04 -7.27
N LEU A 92 9.01 2.84 -6.77
CA LEU A 92 9.98 1.93 -6.19
C LEU A 92 11.03 1.51 -7.22
N CYS A 93 10.61 1.11 -8.43
CA CYS A 93 11.52 0.81 -9.55
C CYS A 93 12.44 1.97 -9.88
N GLU A 94 11.97 3.22 -9.78
CA GLU A 94 12.80 4.41 -9.98
C GLU A 94 13.83 4.63 -8.87
N MET A 95 13.50 4.29 -7.62
CA MET A 95 14.40 4.42 -6.46
C MET A 95 15.49 3.34 -6.42
N LEU A 96 15.18 2.11 -6.84
CA LEU A 96 16.09 0.96 -6.80
C LEU A 96 17.51 1.26 -7.30
N PRO A 97 17.72 1.76 -8.53
CA PRO A 97 19.07 2.00 -9.03
C PRO A 97 19.82 3.07 -8.23
N ILE A 98 19.13 3.98 -7.53
CA ILE A 98 19.75 5.00 -6.68
C ILE A 98 20.21 4.39 -5.35
N LEU A 99 19.38 3.50 -4.77
CA LEU A 99 19.68 2.80 -3.52
C LEU A 99 20.91 1.88 -3.62
N GLU A 100 21.22 1.42 -4.83
CA GLU A 100 22.39 0.58 -5.13
C GLU A 100 23.69 1.38 -5.37
N GLN A 101 23.62 2.71 -5.53
CA GLN A 101 24.80 3.53 -5.84
C GLN A 101 25.75 3.68 -4.64
N ARG A 102 27.04 3.85 -4.94
CA ARG A 102 28.13 4.05 -3.96
C ARG A 102 29.20 5.04 -4.48
N PRO A 103 29.22 6.31 -4.02
CA PRO A 103 28.13 7.07 -3.40
C PRO A 103 27.12 7.58 -4.47
N PRO A 104 25.87 7.89 -4.09
CA PRO A 104 24.95 8.57 -5.01
C PRO A 104 25.41 9.98 -5.36
N SER A 105 25.11 10.40 -6.59
CA SER A 105 25.33 11.78 -7.05
C SER A 105 24.45 12.78 -6.29
N GLU A 106 24.77 14.07 -6.33
CA GLU A 106 23.94 15.10 -5.68
C GLU A 106 22.53 15.16 -6.27
N ASP A 107 22.40 15.02 -7.58
CA ASP A 107 21.12 14.97 -8.28
C ASP A 107 20.30 13.74 -7.83
N ASP A 108 20.96 12.58 -7.72
CA ASP A 108 20.33 11.35 -7.24
C ASP A 108 19.89 11.45 -5.78
N ARG A 109 20.63 12.17 -4.92
CA ARG A 109 20.22 12.42 -3.53
C ARG A 109 18.93 13.24 -3.47
N VAL A 110 18.85 14.31 -4.26
CA VAL A 110 17.64 15.16 -4.35
C VAL A 110 16.46 14.34 -4.88
N ARG A 111 16.68 13.56 -5.95
CA ARG A 111 15.64 12.72 -6.55
C ARG A 111 15.17 11.62 -5.59
N LEU A 112 16.09 10.94 -4.91
CA LEU A 112 15.75 9.91 -3.92
C LEU A 112 14.91 10.48 -2.78
N ARG A 113 15.28 11.65 -2.25
CA ARG A 113 14.48 12.31 -1.20
C ARG A 113 13.05 12.57 -1.67
N ALA A 114 12.89 13.13 -2.86
CA ALA A 114 11.58 13.44 -3.43
C ALA A 114 10.74 12.17 -3.66
N LEU A 115 11.32 11.12 -4.26
CA LEU A 115 10.65 9.84 -4.49
C LEU A 115 10.26 9.16 -3.17
N ALA A 116 11.18 9.11 -2.20
CA ALA A 116 10.90 8.51 -0.90
C ALA A 116 9.79 9.26 -0.15
N THR A 117 9.73 10.59 -0.25
CA THR A 117 8.66 11.37 0.39
C THR A 117 7.33 11.04 -0.28
N ARG A 118 7.29 11.12 -1.61
CA ARG A 118 6.09 10.82 -2.41
C ARG A 118 5.56 9.41 -2.14
N TYR A 119 6.44 8.41 -2.20
CA TYR A 119 6.11 7.01 -1.93
C TYR A 119 5.56 6.83 -0.51
N SER A 120 6.24 7.39 0.50
CA SER A 120 5.78 7.25 1.89
C SER A 120 4.44 7.93 2.16
N HIS A 121 4.23 9.13 1.61
CA HIS A 121 2.96 9.86 1.79
C HIS A 121 1.80 9.14 1.14
N ALA A 122 2.02 8.56 -0.05
CA ALA A 122 1.03 7.76 -0.73
C ALA A 122 0.71 6.49 0.07
N LEU A 123 1.71 5.69 0.41
CA LEU A 123 1.50 4.41 1.08
C LEU A 123 0.88 4.56 2.48
N TRP A 124 1.23 5.60 3.24
CA TRP A 124 0.58 5.86 4.53
C TRP A 124 -0.92 6.18 4.39
N ARG A 125 -1.29 7.05 3.45
CA ARG A 125 -2.71 7.37 3.20
C ARG A 125 -3.48 6.21 2.58
N HIS A 126 -2.79 5.41 1.78
CA HIS A 126 -3.31 4.19 1.20
C HIS A 126 -3.70 3.20 2.29
N ILE A 127 -2.77 2.87 3.19
CA ILE A 127 -3.00 2.01 4.36
C ILE A 127 -4.16 2.54 5.22
N ASP A 128 -4.21 3.87 5.46
CA ASP A 128 -5.30 4.48 6.23
C ASP A 128 -6.66 4.28 5.54
N ALA A 129 -6.73 4.51 4.23
CA ALA A 129 -7.95 4.35 3.44
C ALA A 129 -8.41 2.88 3.39
N GLU A 130 -7.48 1.95 3.23
CA GLU A 130 -7.81 0.52 3.19
C GLU A 130 -8.34 0.02 4.53
N ASN A 131 -7.60 0.32 5.61
CA ASN A 131 -7.97 -0.11 6.95
C ASN A 131 -9.28 0.50 7.44
N SER A 132 -9.55 1.76 7.10
CA SER A 132 -10.72 2.48 7.61
C SER A 132 -11.96 2.41 6.70
N VAL A 133 -11.78 2.21 5.39
CA VAL A 133 -12.86 2.23 4.40
C VAL A 133 -12.93 0.93 3.62
N LEU A 134 -11.90 0.61 2.84
CA LEU A 134 -11.99 -0.46 1.84
C LEU A 134 -12.23 -1.83 2.47
N TYR A 135 -11.46 -2.18 3.49
CA TYR A 135 -11.58 -3.48 4.16
C TYR A 135 -12.89 -3.61 4.93
N PRO A 136 -13.29 -2.66 5.80
CA PRO A 136 -14.58 -2.78 6.50
C PRO A 136 -15.78 -2.88 5.55
N GLU A 137 -15.81 -2.05 4.52
CA GLU A 137 -16.95 -2.00 3.59
C GLU A 137 -16.92 -3.17 2.59
N GLY A 138 -15.75 -3.57 2.13
CA GLY A 138 -15.58 -4.74 1.28
C GLY A 138 -15.95 -6.04 1.98
N VAL A 139 -15.54 -6.22 3.24
CA VAL A 139 -15.95 -7.39 4.04
C VAL A 139 -17.47 -7.42 4.25
N LYS A 140 -18.09 -6.28 4.54
CA LYS A 140 -19.57 -6.20 4.66
C LYS A 140 -20.24 -6.57 3.35
N ARG A 141 -19.73 -6.06 2.22
CA ARG A 141 -20.25 -6.31 0.88
C ARG A 141 -20.14 -7.80 0.51
N LEU A 142 -18.94 -8.39 0.61
CA LEU A 142 -18.70 -9.80 0.30
C LEU A 142 -19.58 -10.73 1.14
N ARG A 143 -19.77 -10.43 2.43
CA ARG A 143 -20.68 -11.21 3.29
C ARG A 143 -22.13 -11.14 2.82
N ARG A 144 -22.60 -9.99 2.34
CA ARG A 144 -23.96 -9.85 1.77
C ARG A 144 -24.10 -10.66 0.49
N SER A 145 -23.04 -10.78 -0.30
CA SER A 145 -22.95 -11.65 -1.48
C SER A 145 -22.73 -13.13 -1.16
N GLY A 146 -22.72 -13.53 0.11
CA GLY A 146 -22.55 -14.94 0.51
C GLY A 146 -21.10 -15.42 0.60
N VAL A 147 -20.12 -14.55 0.43
CA VAL A 147 -18.70 -14.88 0.60
C VAL A 147 -18.32 -14.73 2.07
N ALA A 148 -18.10 -15.86 2.74
CA ALA A 148 -17.74 -15.89 4.16
C ALA A 148 -16.22 -15.76 4.39
N GLU A 149 -15.43 -16.40 3.54
CA GLU A 149 -13.96 -16.45 3.63
C GLU A 149 -13.33 -16.37 2.24
N LEU A 150 -12.09 -15.89 2.21
CA LEU A 150 -11.27 -15.79 1.00
C LEU A 150 -10.05 -16.72 1.14
N PRO A 151 -9.56 -17.29 0.03
CA PRO A 151 -8.35 -18.10 0.06
C PRO A 151 -7.12 -17.24 0.43
N ASP A 152 -6.14 -17.86 1.07
CA ASP A 152 -4.84 -17.26 1.38
C ASP A 152 -3.73 -18.20 0.90
N ARG A 153 -2.53 -17.66 0.69
CA ARG A 153 -1.35 -18.44 0.28
C ARG A 153 -0.19 -18.20 1.26
N PRO A 154 0.68 -19.21 1.47
CA PRO A 154 1.90 -18.98 2.21
C PRO A 154 2.86 -18.07 1.43
N MET A 155 3.78 -17.44 2.15
CA MET A 155 4.94 -16.77 1.55
C MET A 155 5.87 -17.77 0.86
N SER A 156 6.49 -17.33 -0.23
CA SER A 156 7.67 -17.95 -0.80
C SER A 156 8.90 -17.70 0.09
N GLU A 157 10.01 -18.38 -0.20
CA GLU A 157 11.28 -18.18 0.52
C GLU A 157 11.80 -16.73 0.39
N ALA A 158 11.66 -16.12 -0.78
CA ALA A 158 12.09 -14.74 -1.01
C ALA A 158 11.23 -13.73 -0.23
N GLU A 159 9.91 -13.91 -0.25
CA GLU A 159 8.95 -13.07 0.48
C GLU A 159 9.18 -13.17 2.00
N ALA A 160 9.41 -14.38 2.51
CA ALA A 160 9.71 -14.61 3.91
C ALA A 160 11.06 -13.99 4.33
N ALA A 161 12.12 -14.18 3.53
CA ALA A 161 13.42 -13.59 3.80
C ALA A 161 13.39 -12.05 3.79
N ALA A 162 12.64 -11.46 2.86
CA ALA A 162 12.43 -10.01 2.79
C ALA A 162 11.72 -9.48 4.04
N ARG A 163 10.66 -10.16 4.50
CA ARG A 163 9.94 -9.83 5.73
C ARG A 163 10.83 -9.95 6.97
N GLU A 164 11.56 -11.05 7.10
CA GLU A 164 12.44 -11.29 8.26
C GLU A 164 13.59 -10.27 8.33
N GLY A 165 14.13 -9.89 7.17
CA GLY A 165 15.18 -8.87 7.06
C GLY A 165 14.79 -7.50 7.63
N ALA A 166 13.49 -7.19 7.65
CA ALA A 166 12.97 -5.92 8.18
C ALA A 166 13.23 -5.73 9.68
N ALA A 167 13.26 -6.81 10.47
CA ALA A 167 13.44 -6.71 11.92
C ALA A 167 14.76 -6.00 12.30
N ALA A 168 15.84 -6.26 11.57
CA ALA A 168 17.12 -5.59 11.78
C ALA A 168 17.08 -4.11 11.36
N LEU A 169 16.29 -3.78 10.32
CA LEU A 169 16.12 -2.41 9.84
C LEU A 169 15.38 -1.55 10.87
N LEU A 170 14.29 -2.07 11.45
CA LEU A 170 13.51 -1.37 12.49
C LEU A 170 14.35 -1.00 13.72
N VAL A 171 15.32 -1.86 14.09
CA VAL A 171 16.23 -1.59 15.21
C VAL A 171 17.26 -0.52 14.86
N ARG A 172 17.78 -0.54 13.63
CA ARG A 172 18.84 0.36 13.17
C ARG A 172 18.32 1.74 12.81
N TYR A 173 17.15 1.81 12.21
CA TYR A 173 16.47 3.02 11.78
C TYR A 173 15.11 3.07 12.49
N PRO A 174 15.02 3.68 13.69
CA PRO A 174 13.76 3.80 14.39
C PRO A 174 12.69 4.43 13.49
N PRO A 175 11.47 3.85 13.40
CA PRO A 175 10.41 4.39 12.57
C PRO A 175 10.11 5.86 12.90
N VAL A 176 9.99 6.69 11.86
CA VAL A 176 9.55 8.08 11.98
C VAL A 176 8.22 8.28 11.27
N GLU A 177 7.44 9.24 11.77
CA GLU A 177 6.29 9.80 11.08
C GLU A 177 6.68 11.13 10.42
N ASP A 178 5.96 11.51 9.37
CA ASP A 178 6.07 12.84 8.78
C ASP A 178 4.97 13.76 9.31
N PHE A 179 5.33 14.67 10.23
CA PHE A 179 4.38 15.62 10.82
C PHE A 179 3.76 16.61 9.81
N ALA A 180 4.32 16.74 8.61
CA ALA A 180 3.71 17.54 7.55
C ALA A 180 2.57 16.81 6.83
N LEU A 181 2.48 15.48 6.98
CA LEU A 181 1.45 14.67 6.37
C LEU A 181 0.24 14.54 7.30
N THR A 182 -0.91 15.08 6.88
CA THR A 182 -2.17 14.74 7.53
C THR A 182 -2.59 13.33 7.10
N ARG A 183 -2.76 12.47 8.11
CA ARG A 183 -3.23 11.08 8.05
C ARG A 183 -4.57 10.92 8.78
N GLY A 184 -5.32 9.88 8.46
CA GLY A 184 -6.57 9.58 9.16
C GLY A 184 -7.57 8.77 8.36
N ASP A 185 -8.68 8.48 9.03
CA ASP A 185 -9.71 7.56 8.53
C ASP A 185 -10.66 8.22 7.53
N GLY A 186 -11.24 7.41 6.64
CA GLY A 186 -12.33 7.80 5.76
C GLY A 186 -11.88 8.31 4.39
N CYS A 187 -12.83 8.36 3.44
CA CYS A 187 -12.54 8.74 2.05
C CYS A 187 -11.93 10.14 1.93
N PHE A 188 -12.33 11.09 2.79
CA PHE A 188 -11.82 12.46 2.72
C PHE A 188 -10.31 12.58 3.00
N MET A 189 -9.71 11.58 3.65
CA MET A 189 -8.27 11.50 3.92
C MET A 189 -7.51 10.68 2.86
N CYS A 190 -8.23 9.90 2.07
CA CYS A 190 -7.67 9.13 0.97
C CYS A 190 -7.12 10.07 -0.11
N ARG A 191 -5.97 9.72 -0.69
CA ARG A 191 -5.36 10.50 -1.76
C ARG A 191 -6.24 10.51 -3.03
N ALA A 192 -6.86 9.40 -3.38
CA ALA A 192 -7.66 9.27 -4.59
C ALA A 192 -8.96 10.09 -4.58
N HIS A 193 -9.44 10.51 -3.39
CA HIS A 193 -10.74 11.14 -3.25
C HIS A 193 -10.81 12.52 -3.92
N GLY A 194 -11.70 12.65 -4.90
CA GLY A 194 -11.87 13.86 -5.72
C GLY A 194 -10.84 14.03 -6.83
N GLU A 195 -9.92 13.07 -7.00
CA GLU A 195 -8.96 13.04 -8.12
C GLU A 195 -9.27 11.88 -9.08
N THR A 196 -9.29 10.65 -8.57
CA THR A 196 -9.50 9.42 -9.35
C THR A 196 -10.64 8.54 -8.82
N CYS A 197 -11.30 8.98 -7.74
CA CYS A 197 -12.44 8.32 -7.11
C CYS A 197 -13.31 9.38 -6.41
N ASP A 198 -14.62 9.41 -6.68
CA ASP A 198 -15.58 10.33 -6.05
C ASP A 198 -16.02 9.89 -4.63
N GLY A 199 -15.36 8.87 -4.08
CA GLY A 199 -15.60 8.37 -2.73
C GLY A 199 -16.51 7.15 -2.67
N LEU A 200 -16.51 6.47 -1.53
CA LEU A 200 -17.29 5.25 -1.31
C LEU A 200 -18.78 5.50 -1.53
N GLU A 201 -19.32 6.60 -0.99
CA GLU A 201 -20.74 6.90 -1.08
C GLU A 201 -21.23 7.15 -2.51
N ALA A 202 -20.33 7.53 -3.43
CA ALA A 202 -20.64 7.72 -4.84
C ALA A 202 -20.29 6.48 -5.67
N GLU A 203 -19.20 5.77 -5.40
CA GLU A 203 -18.69 4.79 -6.36
C GLU A 203 -18.80 3.33 -5.88
N TRP A 204 -19.34 3.08 -4.68
CA TRP A 204 -19.47 1.74 -4.08
C TRP A 204 -20.78 0.99 -4.42
N TRP A 205 -21.33 1.24 -5.60
CA TRP A 205 -22.62 0.70 -6.04
C TRP A 205 -22.48 -0.07 -7.36
N THR A 206 -23.27 -1.15 -7.51
CA THR A 206 -23.39 -1.83 -8.80
C THR A 206 -24.23 -0.99 -9.77
N GLU A 207 -24.18 -1.28 -11.07
CA GLU A 207 -25.06 -0.63 -12.06
C GLU A 207 -26.54 -0.81 -11.70
N ILE A 208 -26.93 -2.00 -11.24
CA ILE A 208 -28.32 -2.33 -10.87
C ILE A 208 -28.75 -1.52 -9.65
N GLU A 209 -27.92 -1.46 -8.61
CA GLU A 209 -28.22 -0.68 -7.40
C GLU A 209 -28.39 0.80 -7.74
N TRP A 210 -27.55 1.33 -8.64
CA TRP A 210 -27.69 2.69 -9.13
C TRP A 210 -28.99 2.93 -9.88
N GLU A 211 -29.38 2.03 -10.78
CA GLU A 211 -30.65 2.12 -11.50
C GLU A 211 -31.85 2.09 -10.55
N GLU A 212 -31.82 1.26 -9.50
CA GLU A 212 -32.87 1.19 -8.48
C GLU A 212 -33.02 2.50 -7.68
N PHE A 213 -31.91 3.20 -7.39
CA PHE A 213 -31.94 4.49 -6.69
C PHE A 213 -32.61 5.62 -7.47
N TYR A 214 -32.51 5.61 -8.81
CA TYR A 214 -33.08 6.67 -9.66
C TYR A 214 -34.48 6.36 -10.22
N LEU A 215 -34.90 5.09 -10.14
CA LEU A 215 -36.22 4.65 -10.61
C LEU A 215 -37.28 4.53 -9.48
N GLY A 216 -36.88 4.69 -8.21
CA GLY A 216 -37.76 4.74 -7.04
C GLY A 216 -38.17 6.15 -6.62
#